data_AF-A0A2U8JF89-F1
#
_entry.id   AF-A0A2U8JF89-F1
#
_cell.length_a   1.000
_cell.length_b   1.000
_cell.length_c   1.000
_cell.angle_alpha   90.00
_cell.angle_beta   90.00
_cell.angle_gamma   90.00
#
_symmetry.space_group_name_H-M   'P 1'
#
loop_
_entity.id
_entity.type
_entity.pdbx_description
1 polymer ?
#
loop_
_entity_poly.entity_id
_entity_poly.type
_entity_poly.pdbx_seq_one_letter_code
_entity_poly.pdbx_strand_id
1 'polypeptide(L)'
;MMSVCFFSLVHFFFQVKHFINLLLVFELVSLCIFLFCLCFSNISMGVVGLYFCVVILCLGVCESVMGLAVLVNCSRYSGKKNVKSFSFLSF
;
A
#
# COMPACT_ATOMS: atom_id res chain seq x y z
N MET A 1 13.93 1.91 12.44
CA MET A 1 12.54 1.93 11.93
C MET A 1 12.23 3.20 11.14
N MET A 2 12.39 4.40 11.71
CA MET A 2 12.15 5.67 11.00
C MET A 2 12.93 5.76 9.66
N SER A 3 14.18 5.28 9.64
CA SER A 3 15.01 5.20 8.43
C SER A 3 14.45 4.29 7.34
N VAL A 4 13.79 3.19 7.72
CA VAL A 4 13.19 2.23 6.79
C VAL A 4 11.92 2.80 6.16
N CYS A 5 11.13 3.56 6.94
CA CYS A 5 9.97 4.29 6.42
C CYS A 5 10.41 5.33 5.37
N PHE A 6 11.44 6.12 5.68
CA PHE A 6 11.98 7.11 4.75
C PHE A 6 12.50 6.46 3.47
N PHE A 7 13.22 5.35 3.57
CA PHE A 7 13.73 4.63 2.41
C PHE A 7 12.59 4.05 1.54
N SER A 8 11.53 3.51 2.17
CA SER A 8 10.33 3.06 1.43
C SER A 8 9.62 4.20 0.72
N LEU A 9 9.49 5.37 1.36
CA LEU A 9 8.89 6.55 0.72
C LEU A 9 9.72 7.06 -0.46
N VAL A 10 11.06 7.06 -0.35
CA VAL A 10 11.92 7.42 -1.49
C VAL A 10 11.81 6.41 -2.62
N HIS A 11 11.73 5.11 -2.30
CA HIS A 11 11.55 4.04 -3.28
C HIS A 11 10.18 4.11 -3.97
N PHE A 12 9.12 4.55 -3.26
CA PHE A 12 7.79 4.81 -3.82
C PHE A 12 7.85 5.80 -4.99
N PHE A 13 8.57 6.92 -4.82
CA PHE A 13 8.69 7.94 -5.87
C PHE A 13 9.48 7.48 -7.10
N PHE A 14 10.36 6.48 -6.96
CA PHE A 14 11.21 6.00 -8.06
C PHE A 14 10.57 4.88 -8.90
N GLN A 15 9.59 4.15 -8.37
CA GLN A 15 9.05 2.92 -8.97
C GLN A 15 7.64 3.08 -9.54
N VAL A 16 7.40 4.17 -10.28
CA VAL A 16 6.09 4.50 -10.86
C VAL A 16 5.76 3.66 -12.12
N LYS A 17 6.73 2.90 -12.67
CA LYS A 17 6.55 2.17 -13.94
C LYS A 17 5.71 0.90 -13.81
N HIS A 18 5.70 0.26 -12.65
CA HIS A 18 4.94 -0.97 -12.41
C HIS A 18 4.01 -0.76 -11.22
N PHE A 19 2.70 -0.70 -11.50
CA PHE A 19 1.67 -0.50 -10.48
C PHE A 19 1.72 -1.54 -9.35
N ILE A 20 2.24 -2.75 -9.63
CA ILE A 20 2.45 -3.81 -8.64
C ILE A 20 3.52 -3.40 -7.61
N ASN A 21 4.59 -2.76 -8.05
CA ASN A 21 5.66 -2.31 -7.16
C ASN A 21 5.20 -1.17 -6.28
N LEU A 22 4.30 -0.32 -6.80
CA LEU A 22 3.65 0.72 -6.03
C LEU A 22 2.80 0.14 -4.88
N LEU A 23 2.02 -0.93 -5.13
CA LEU A 23 1.29 -1.65 -4.09
C LEU A 23 2.21 -2.29 -3.05
N LEU A 24 3.32 -2.88 -3.49
CA LEU A 24 4.27 -3.55 -2.59
C LEU A 24 4.95 -2.55 -1.64
N VAL A 25 5.25 -1.35 -2.13
CA VAL A 25 5.77 -0.27 -1.26
C VAL A 25 4.70 0.21 -0.27
N PHE A 26 3.43 0.25 -0.68
CA PHE A 26 2.33 0.62 0.21
C PHE A 26 2.12 -0.39 1.35
N GLU A 27 2.20 -1.69 1.05
CA GLU A 27 2.21 -2.77 2.03
C GLU A 27 3.36 -2.57 3.05
N LEU A 28 4.57 -2.29 2.54
CA LEU A 28 5.76 -2.03 3.35
C LEU A 28 5.61 -0.83 4.28
N VAL A 29 4.99 0.25 3.81
CA VAL A 29 4.68 1.44 4.63
C VAL A 29 3.67 1.08 5.72
N SER A 30 2.60 0.35 5.40
CA SER A 30 1.58 -0.07 6.37
C SER A 30 2.16 -0.96 7.48
N LEU A 31 3.07 -1.88 7.13
CA LEU A 31 3.79 -2.72 8.09
C LEU A 31 4.75 -1.93 8.97
N CYS A 32 5.43 -0.92 8.42
CA CYS A 32 6.30 -0.06 9.21
C CYS A 32 5.50 0.76 10.23
N ILE A 33 4.31 1.27 9.85
CA ILE A 33 3.42 1.99 10.77
C ILE A 33 2.90 1.05 11.87
N PHE A 34 2.53 -0.19 11.51
CA PHE A 34 2.12 -1.21 12.49
C PHE A 34 3.22 -1.54 13.50
N LEU A 35 4.44 -1.78 13.04
CA LEU A 35 5.58 -2.02 13.93
C LEU A 35 5.88 -0.82 14.84
N PHE A 36 5.63 0.40 14.37
CA PHE A 36 5.87 1.62 15.14
C PHE A 36 4.80 1.75 16.24
N CYS A 37 3.54 1.49 15.88
CA CYS A 37 2.41 1.39 16.81
C CYS A 37 2.68 0.34 17.89
N LEU A 38 3.16 -0.86 17.52
CA LEU A 38 3.51 -1.91 18.47
C LEU A 38 4.62 -1.49 19.43
N CYS A 39 5.69 -0.87 18.92
CA CYS A 39 6.79 -0.40 19.77
C CYS A 39 6.30 0.65 20.78
N PHE A 40 5.50 1.62 20.32
CA PHE A 40 4.93 2.66 21.18
C PHE A 40 3.92 2.11 22.19
N SER A 41 3.08 1.16 21.76
CA SER A 41 2.10 0.49 22.63
C SER A 41 2.78 -0.32 23.73
N ASN A 42 3.89 -1.01 23.44
CA ASN A 42 4.69 -1.73 24.43
C ASN A 42 5.27 -0.80 25.49
N ILE A 43 5.73 0.40 25.10
CA ILE A 43 6.26 1.41 26.03
C ILE A 43 5.15 1.94 26.96
N SER A 44 3.94 2.12 26.45
CA SER A 44 2.81 2.65 27.23
C SER A 44 2.11 1.63 28.14
N MET A 45 2.47 0.33 28.07
CA MET A 45 1.83 -0.78 28.81
C MET A 45 0.28 -0.80 28.70
N GLY A 46 -0.28 -0.26 27.62
CA GLY A 46 -1.72 -0.19 27.38
C GLY A 46 -2.22 -1.37 26.56
N VAL A 47 -3.02 -2.26 27.17
CA VAL A 47 -3.68 -3.38 26.46
C VAL A 47 -4.59 -2.89 25.33
N VAL A 48 -5.20 -1.71 25.49
CA VAL A 48 -6.04 -1.04 24.47
C VAL A 48 -5.23 -0.68 23.22
N GLY A 49 -3.95 -0.32 23.36
CA GLY A 49 -3.09 0.04 22.23
C GLY A 49 -2.83 -1.14 21.30
N LEU A 50 -2.73 -2.36 21.84
CA LEU A 50 -2.55 -3.58 21.05
C LEU A 50 -3.75 -3.86 20.16
N TYR A 51 -4.97 -3.75 20.68
CA TYR A 51 -6.19 -3.90 19.88
C TYR A 51 -6.27 -2.85 18.76
N PHE A 52 -5.87 -1.62 19.04
CA PHE A 52 -5.84 -0.55 18.04
C PHE A 52 -4.83 -0.85 16.92
N CYS A 53 -3.63 -1.37 17.25
CA CYS A 53 -2.67 -1.76 16.22
C CYS A 53 -3.21 -2.90 15.31
N VAL A 54 -3.99 -3.85 15.86
CA VAL A 54 -4.64 -4.91 15.04
C VAL A 54 -5.69 -4.32 14.09
N VAL A 55 -6.49 -3.35 14.54
CA VAL A 55 -7.46 -2.66 13.67
C VAL A 55 -6.76 -1.92 12.53
N ILE A 56 -5.66 -1.22 12.83
CA ILE A 56 -4.84 -0.55 11.80
C ILE A 56 -4.29 -1.56 10.79
N LEU A 57 -3.83 -2.72 11.24
CA LEU A 57 -3.34 -3.79 10.36
C LEU A 57 -4.45 -4.27 9.41
N CYS A 58 -5.66 -4.52 9.93
CA CYS A 58 -6.80 -4.94 9.10
C CYS A 58 -7.15 -3.89 8.04
N LEU A 59 -7.19 -2.60 8.41
CA LEU A 59 -7.45 -1.51 7.47
C LEU A 59 -6.36 -1.40 6.40
N GLY A 60 -5.09 -1.59 6.76
CA GLY A 60 -3.97 -1.62 5.81
C GLY A 60 -4.10 -2.73 4.77
N VAL A 61 -4.47 -3.95 5.19
CA VAL A 61 -4.69 -5.08 4.26
C VAL A 61 -5.89 -4.81 3.35
N CYS A 62 -6.97 -4.20 3.85
CA CYS A 62 -8.14 -3.86 3.04
C CYS A 62 -7.81 -2.87 1.91
N GLU A 63 -7.00 -1.85 2.20
CA GLU A 63 -6.51 -0.89 1.19
C GLU A 63 -5.68 -1.60 0.10
N SER A 64 -4.76 -2.49 0.48
CA SER A 64 -3.97 -3.27 -0.48
C SER A 64 -4.83 -4.15 -1.39
N VAL A 65 -5.87 -4.80 -0.84
CA VAL A 65 -6.81 -5.63 -1.63
C VAL A 65 -7.60 -4.78 -2.62
N MET A 66 -8.07 -3.60 -2.20
CA MET A 66 -8.74 -2.64 -3.08
C MET A 66 -7.80 -2.15 -4.20
N GLY A 67 -6.56 -1.82 -3.87
CA GLY A 67 -5.54 -1.46 -4.85
C GLY A 67 -5.26 -2.58 -5.87
N LEU A 68 -5.23 -3.83 -5.42
CA LEU A 68 -4.99 -4.99 -6.27
C LEU A 68 -6.18 -5.23 -7.20
N ALA A 69 -7.41 -5.05 -6.72
CA ALA A 69 -8.63 -5.15 -7.53
C ALA A 69 -8.67 -4.10 -8.65
N VAL A 70 -8.26 -2.86 -8.36
CA VAL A 70 -8.10 -1.80 -9.37
C VAL A 70 -7.02 -2.16 -10.38
N LEU A 71 -5.88 -2.68 -9.93
CA LEU A 71 -4.78 -3.12 -10.78
C LEU A 71 -5.23 -4.21 -11.77
N VAL A 72 -5.96 -5.21 -11.29
CA VAL A 72 -6.51 -6.28 -12.13
C VAL A 72 -7.50 -5.71 -13.16
N ASN A 73 -8.36 -4.77 -12.78
CA ASN A 73 -9.27 -4.12 -13.73
C ASN A 73 -8.53 -3.29 -14.79
N CYS A 74 -7.51 -2.54 -14.40
CA CYS A 74 -6.64 -1.80 -15.33
C CYS A 74 -5.88 -2.74 -16.28
N SER A 75 -5.36 -3.86 -15.78
CA SER A 75 -4.69 -4.89 -16.58
C SER A 75 -5.66 -5.53 -17.59
N ARG A 76 -6.87 -5.88 -17.17
CA ARG A 76 -7.92 -6.42 -18.06
C ARG A 76 -8.34 -5.41 -19.12
N TYR A 77 -8.43 -4.13 -18.76
CA TYR A 77 -8.77 -3.07 -19.70
C TYR A 77 -7.64 -2.79 -20.69
N SER A 78 -6.38 -2.80 -20.25
CA SER A 78 -5.20 -2.69 -21.11
C SER A 78 -5.08 -3.88 -22.08
N GLY A 79 -5.30 -5.11 -21.59
CA GLY A 79 -5.34 -6.31 -22.41
C GLY A 79 -6.48 -6.33 -23.42
N LYS A 80 -7.65 -5.76 -23.08
CA LYS A 80 -8.81 -5.63 -23.99
C LYS A 80 -8.66 -4.48 -25.00
N LYS A 81 -7.79 -3.48 -24.72
CA LYS A 81 -7.49 -2.32 -25.57
C LYS A 81 -6.41 -2.55 -26.64
N ASN A 82 -5.75 -3.70 -26.67
CA ASN A 82 -4.89 -4.09 -27.79
C ASN A 82 -5.66 -4.28 -29.11
N VAL A 83 -6.99 -4.14 -29.11
CA VAL A 83 -7.80 -3.92 -30.30
C VAL A 83 -8.21 -2.45 -30.35
N LYS A 84 -7.30 -1.60 -30.82
CA LYS A 84 -7.49 -0.21 -31.30
C LYS A 84 -8.60 0.61 -30.60
N SER A 85 -8.31 1.25 -29.46
CA SER A 85 -8.96 2.52 -29.04
C SER A 85 -8.35 3.09 -27.76
N PHE A 86 -7.11 3.57 -27.85
CA PHE A 86 -6.56 4.53 -26.89
C PHE A 86 -7.04 5.95 -27.23
N SER A 87 -8.35 6.21 -27.07
CA SER A 87 -8.95 7.55 -27.21
C SER A 87 -9.97 7.86 -26.12
N PHE A 88 -9.96 7.14 -24.99
CA PHE A 88 -10.93 7.39 -23.90
C PHE A 88 -10.33 8.05 -22.66
N LEU A 89 -9.01 8.25 -22.60
CA LEU A 89 -8.37 8.90 -21.45
C LEU A 89 -7.26 9.84 -21.89
N SER A 90 -7.55 10.67 -22.89
CA SER A 90 -6.82 11.93 -23.07
C SER A 90 -7.46 12.93 -22.11
N PHE A 91 -6.79 13.15 -20.99
CA PHE A 91 -6.70 14.49 -20.43
C PHE A 91 -5.35 15.04 -20.89
#